data_AF-A0A949PDR9-F1
#
_entry.id   AF-A0A949PDR9-F1
#
_cell.length_a   1.000
_cell.length_b   1.000
_cell.length_c   1.000
_cell.angle_alpha   90.00
_cell.angle_beta   90.00
_cell.angle_gamma   90.00
#
_symmetry.space_group_name_H-M   'P 1'
#
loop_
_entity.id
_entity.type
_entity.pdbx_description
1 polymer ?
#
loop_
_entity_poly.entity_id
_entity_poly.type
_entity_poly.pdbx_seq_one_letter_code
_entity_poly.pdbx_strand_id
1 'polypeptide(L)'
;MQLASYINDLLFRYECVIIPGFGAFLTQYHSAKIDEISNTFTPPGKLVSFNRQLQTNDGLLANYIATIEKCSYETSLQRIRNFTGKLSLQLSEG
;
A
#
# COMPACT_ATOMS: atom_id res chain seq x y z
N MET A 1 10.35 9.36 -7.20
CA MET A 1 9.11 9.00 -6.49
C MET A 1 9.35 7.71 -5.72
N GLN A 2 9.37 7.75 -4.39
CA GLN A 2 9.49 6.56 -3.55
C GLN A 2 8.10 6.04 -3.18
N LEU A 3 7.38 5.45 -4.16
CA LEU A 3 5.98 5.04 -3.97
C LEU A 3 5.80 4.11 -2.76
N ALA A 4 6.75 3.19 -2.55
CA ALA A 4 6.75 2.29 -1.41
C ALA A 4 6.77 3.01 -0.06
N SER A 5 7.50 4.14 0.06
CA SER A 5 7.54 4.93 1.30
C SER A 5 6.18 5.55 1.59
N TYR A 6 5.52 6.13 0.58
CA TYR A 6 4.20 6.73 0.74
C TYR A 6 3.14 5.69 1.11
N ILE A 7 3.20 4.51 0.50
CA ILE A 7 2.33 3.39 0.86
C ILE A 7 2.59 2.97 2.31
N ASN A 8 3.86 2.84 2.71
CA ASN A 8 4.23 2.46 4.07
C ASN A 8 3.68 3.43 5.12
N ASP A 9 3.84 4.74 4.92
CA ASP A 9 3.28 5.78 5.79
C ASP A 9 1.77 5.65 5.94
N LEU A 10 1.08 5.42 4.83
CA LEU A 10 -0.38 5.30 4.80
C LEU A 10 -0.85 4.00 5.49
N LEU A 11 -0.13 2.89 5.37
CA LEU A 11 -0.50 1.62 6.03
C LEU A 11 -0.37 1.66 7.56
N PHE A 12 0.43 2.58 8.11
CA PHE A 12 0.40 2.83 9.55
C PHE A 12 -0.92 3.45 9.99
N ARG A 13 -1.50 4.34 9.17
CA ARG A 13 -2.70 5.12 9.51
C ARG A 13 -4.01 4.51 9.03
N TYR A 14 -3.99 3.78 7.92
CA TYR A 14 -5.16 3.26 7.23
C TYR A 14 -5.06 1.76 7.05
N GLU A 15 -6.21 1.09 7.01
CA GLU A 15 -6.28 -0.36 6.81
C GLU A 15 -6.30 -0.77 5.33
N CYS A 16 -6.61 0.17 4.44
CA CYS A 16 -6.65 -0.05 3.00
C CYS A 16 -5.93 1.10 2.29
N VAL A 17 -4.97 0.78 1.44
CA VAL A 17 -4.28 1.74 0.57
C VAL A 17 -4.38 1.26 -0.85
N ILE A 18 -5.16 1.98 -1.66
CA ILE A 18 -5.43 1.63 -3.05
C ILE A 18 -4.37 2.28 -3.93
N ILE A 19 -3.82 1.48 -4.85
CA ILE A 19 -2.83 1.89 -5.83
C ILE A 19 -3.51 1.88 -7.21
N PRO A 20 -3.83 3.07 -7.75
CA PRO A 20 -4.51 3.22 -9.04
C PRO A 20 -3.87 2.40 -10.16
N GLY A 21 -4.67 1.52 -10.76
CA GLY A 21 -4.24 0.65 -11.87
C GLY A 21 -3.35 -0.53 -11.49
N PHE A 22 -3.18 -0.82 -10.19
CA PHE A 22 -2.35 -1.93 -9.71
C PHE A 22 -3.10 -2.88 -8.78
N GLY A 23 -3.78 -2.35 -7.76
CA GLY A 23 -4.48 -3.12 -6.72
C GLY A 23 -4.52 -2.36 -5.40
N ALA A 24 -4.74 -3.05 -4.29
CA ALA A 24 -4.76 -2.46 -2.95
C ALA A 24 -3.93 -3.27 -1.95
N PHE A 25 -3.26 -2.57 -1.04
CA PHE A 25 -2.71 -3.17 0.18
C PHE A 25 -3.74 -3.08 1.29
N LEU A 26 -3.93 -4.19 1.98
CA LEU A 26 -4.84 -4.31 3.11
C LEU A 26 -4.02 -4.68 4.34
N THR A 27 -4.36 -4.11 5.49
CA THR A 27 -3.78 -4.50 6.78
C THR A 27 -4.85 -5.09 7.67
N GLN A 28 -4.56 -6.24 8.26
CA GLN A 28 -5.40 -6.85 9.28
C GLN A 28 -4.65 -6.85 10.61
N TYR A 29 -5.25 -6.21 11.62
CA TYR A 29 -4.72 -6.28 12.97
C TYR A 29 -4.79 -7.73 13.50
N HIS A 30 -3.74 -8.15 14.19
CA HIS A 30 -3.74 -9.36 15.00
C HIS A 30 -3.25 -9.03 16.41
N SER A 31 -3.98 -9.56 17.39
CA SER A 31 -3.60 -9.44 18.80
C SER A 31 -2.33 -10.20 19.11
N ALA A 32 -1.69 -9.82 20.22
CA ALA A 32 -0.58 -10.57 20.79
C ALA A 32 -0.99 -12.02 21.06
N LYS A 33 -0.06 -12.95 20.87
CA LYS A 33 -0.28 -14.37 21.12
C LYS A 33 0.85 -14.94 21.96
N ILE A 34 0.49 -15.88 22.82
CA ILE A 34 1.43 -16.72 23.55
C ILE A 34 1.38 -18.07 22.84
N ASP A 35 2.55 -18.55 22.42
CA ASP A 35 2.70 -19.91 21.95
C ASP A 35 3.19 -20.76 23.12
N GLU A 36 2.29 -21.59 23.66
CA GLU A 36 2.56 -22.47 24.81
C GLU A 36 3.55 -23.60 24.48
N ILE A 37 3.69 -23.97 23.19
CA ILE A 37 4.61 -25.04 22.77
C ILE A 37 6.03 -24.50 22.72
N SER A 38 6.22 -23.33 22.11
CA SER A 38 7.54 -22.69 22.00
C SER A 38 7.91 -21.82 23.19
N ASN A 39 6.99 -21.57 24.14
CA ASN A 39 7.11 -20.60 25.23
C ASN A 39 7.50 -19.20 24.73
N THR A 40 6.96 -18.80 23.57
CA THR A 40 7.26 -17.49 22.96
C THR A 40 6.06 -16.56 22.99
N PHE A 41 6.35 -15.26 23.02
CA PHE A 41 5.37 -14.19 22.95
C PHE A 41 5.52 -13.47 21.61
N THR A 42 4.42 -13.37 20.87
CA THR A 42 4.35 -12.55 19.66
C THR A 42 3.59 -11.26 19.97
N PRO A 43 4.17 -10.08 19.72
CA PRO A 43 3.51 -8.80 19.97
C PRO A 43 2.31 -8.61 19.03
N PRO A 44 1.38 -7.68 19.35
CA PRO A 44 0.32 -7.33 18.42
C PRO A 44 0.92 -6.67 17.18
N GLY A 45 0.31 -6.90 16.03
CA GLY A 45 0.84 -6.41 14.77
C GLY A 45 -0.22 -6.28 13.68
N LYS A 46 0.22 -5.89 12.49
CA LYS A 46 -0.60 -5.82 11.29
C LYS A 46 -0.06 -6.81 10.26
N LEU A 47 -0.93 -7.71 9.81
CA LEU A 47 -0.65 -8.56 8.64
C LEU A 47 -0.96 -7.75 7.39
N VAL A 48 -0.01 -7.62 6.48
CA VAL A 48 -0.21 -6.92 5.20
C VAL A 48 -0.51 -7.95 4.11
N SER A 49 -1.58 -7.74 3.36
CA SER A 49 -1.95 -8.53 2.19
C SER A 49 -2.17 -7.63 0.98
N PHE A 50 -2.06 -8.21 -0.21
CA PHE A 50 -2.28 -7.50 -1.48
C PHE A 50 -3.46 -8.09 -2.22
N ASN A 51 -4.36 -7.24 -2.70
CA ASN A 51 -5.50 -7.62 -3.52
C ASN A 51 -5.51 -6.83 -4.84
N ARG A 52 -5.25 -7.52 -5.96
CA ARG A 52 -5.23 -6.93 -7.31
C ARG A 52 -6.61 -6.50 -7.82
N GLN A 53 -7.69 -7.12 -7.33
CA GLN A 53 -9.06 -6.86 -7.80
C GLN A 53 -9.62 -5.54 -7.24
N LEU A 54 -9.12 -5.09 -6.10
CA LEU A 54 -9.51 -3.81 -5.50
C LEU A 54 -8.78 -2.66 -6.21
N GLN A 55 -9.47 -2.03 -7.16
CA GLN A 55 -8.93 -0.93 -7.98
C GLN A 55 -9.72 0.37 -7.87
N THR A 56 -10.78 0.40 -7.06
CA THR A 56 -11.61 1.59 -6.86
C THR A 56 -10.79 2.70 -6.23
N ASN A 57 -10.28 3.62 -7.03
CA ASN A 57 -9.46 4.72 -6.54
C ASN A 57 -10.32 5.68 -5.69
N ASP A 58 -10.06 5.72 -4.39
CA ASP A 58 -10.65 6.65 -3.42
C ASP A 58 -9.89 7.98 -3.35
N GLY A 59 -8.79 8.10 -4.10
CA GLY A 59 -7.94 9.29 -4.16
C GLY A 59 -6.96 9.42 -2.99
N LEU A 60 -6.95 8.52 -2.00
CA LEU A 60 -6.14 8.64 -0.79
C LEU A 60 -4.64 8.80 -1.10
N LEU A 61 -4.09 7.82 -1.84
CA LEU A 61 -2.66 7.79 -2.18
C LEU A 61 -2.26 8.96 -3.08
N ALA A 62 -3.08 9.29 -4.08
CA ALA A 62 -2.79 10.38 -5.01
C ALA A 62 -2.85 11.75 -4.33
N ASN A 63 -3.80 11.98 -3.42
CA ASN A 63 -3.88 13.21 -2.61
C ASN A 63 -2.69 13.34 -1.64
N TYR A 64 -2.28 12.24 -1.01
CA TYR A 64 -1.14 12.24 -0.10
C TYR A 64 0.16 12.64 -0.82
N ILE A 65 0.40 12.04 -1.99
CA ILE A 65 1.57 12.36 -2.82
C ILE A 65 1.52 13.80 -3.33
N ALA A 66 0.35 14.26 -3.79
CA ALA A 66 0.16 15.63 -4.25
C ALA A 66 0.53 16.67 -3.17
N THR A 67 0.13 16.38 -1.93
CA THR A 67 0.41 17.24 -0.77
C THR A 67 1.90 17.28 -0.44
N ILE A 68 2.57 16.12 -0.41
CA ILE A 68 4.00 16.03 -0.07
C ILE A 68 4.88 16.59 -1.18
N GLU A 69 4.61 16.22 -2.43
CA GLU A 69 5.41 16.64 -3.58
C GLU A 69 5.01 18.02 -4.11
N LYS A 70 4.01 18.69 -3.49
CA LYS A 70 3.49 20.01 -3.87
C LYS A 70 3.14 20.10 -5.36
N CYS A 71 2.41 19.11 -5.85
CA CYS A 71 1.96 19.06 -7.24
C CYS A 71 0.45 18.82 -7.32
N SER A 72 -0.13 18.94 -8.51
CA SER A 72 -1.57 18.69 -8.67
C SER A 72 -1.92 17.22 -8.45
N TYR A 73 -3.18 16.99 -8.10
CA TYR A 73 -3.73 15.64 -7.99
C TYR A 73 -3.56 14.84 -9.29
N GLU A 74 -3.85 15.46 -10.44
CA GLU A 74 -3.70 14.84 -11.76
C GLU A 74 -2.24 14.46 -12.03
N THR A 75 -1.30 15.34 -11.66
CA THR A 75 0.14 15.07 -11.81
C THR A 75 0.55 13.87 -10.98
N SER A 76 0.09 13.80 -9.72
CA SER A 76 0.36 12.66 -8.83
C SER A 76 -0.24 11.37 -9.36
N LEU A 77 -1.49 11.42 -9.81
CA LEU A 77 -2.19 10.26 -10.38
C LEU A 77 -1.48 9.72 -11.62
N GLN A 78 -1.02 10.61 -12.51
CA GLN A 78 -0.23 10.23 -13.69
C GLN A 78 1.11 9.62 -13.30
N ARG A 79 1.82 10.19 -12.32
CA ARG A 79 3.08 9.61 -11.82
C ARG A 79 2.88 8.21 -11.26
N ILE A 80 1.83 7.99 -10.47
CA ILE A 80 1.49 6.67 -9.92
C ILE A 80 1.22 5.68 -11.06
N ARG A 81 0.35 6.03 -12.01
CA ARG A 81 0.00 5.16 -13.16
C ARG A 81 1.21 4.81 -14.01
N ASN A 82 2.09 5.78 -14.28
CA ASN A 82 3.31 5.54 -15.04
C ASN A 82 4.26 4.57 -14.31
N PHE A 83 4.35 4.68 -12.98
CA PHE A 83 5.15 3.78 -12.19
C PHE A 83 4.57 2.36 -12.14
N THR A 84 3.26 2.23 -11.88
CA THR A 84 2.59 0.93 -11.80
C THR A 84 2.52 0.22 -13.15
N GLY A 85 2.40 0.97 -14.25
CA GLY A 85 2.50 0.44 -15.60
C GLY A 85 3.86 -0.20 -15.89
N LYS A 86 4.95 0.50 -15.55
CA LYS A 86 6.32 -0.05 -15.68
C LYS A 86 6.51 -1.30 -14.83
N LEU A 87 6.04 -1.28 -13.59
CA LEU A 87 6.15 -2.40 -12.65
C LEU A 87 5.37 -3.63 -13.15
N SER A 88 4.18 -3.42 -13.71
CA SER A 88 3.36 -4.50 -14.27
C SER A 88 4.03 -5.13 -15.50
N LEU A 89 4.71 -4.34 -16.33
CA LEU A 89 5.50 -4.85 -17.45
C LEU A 89 6.63 -5.76 -16.95
N GLN A 90 7.41 -5.29 -15.97
CA GLN A 90 8.51 -6.05 -15.38
C GLN A 90 8.06 -7.37 -14.76
N LEU A 91 6.88 -7.38 -14.11
CA LEU A 91 6.30 -8.60 -13.53
C LEU A 91 5.76 -9.57 -14.59
N SER A 92 5.48 -9.12 -15.81
CA SER A 92 5.02 -9.98 -16.91
C SER A 92 6.17 -10.62 -17.70
N GLU A 93 7.38 -10.08 -17.55
CA GLU A 93 8.58 -10.54 -18.25
C GLU A 93 9.37 -11.61 -17.48
N GLY A 94 8.96 -11.95 -16.24
CA GLY A 94 9.56 -12.99 -15.40
C GLY A 94 8.63 -14.14 -15.14
#